data_AF-A0A538FFJ9-F1
#
_entry.id   AF-A0A538FFJ9-F1
#
_cell.length_a   1.000
_cell.length_b   1.000
_cell.length_c   1.000
_cell.angle_alpha   90.00
_cell.angle_beta   90.00
_cell.angle_gamma   90.00
#
_symmetry.space_group_name_H-M   'P 1'
#
loop_
_entity.id
_entity.type
_entity.pdbx_description
1 polymer ?
#
loop_
_entity_poly.entity_id
_entity_poly.type
_entity_poly.pdbx_seq_one_letter_code
_entity_poly.pdbx_strand_id
1 'polypeptide(L)'
;MTAPPTPKAPDRTPVTTPATSVNASRAAPGLIEGACLHDTKRGEVTAMVITLPRRYADRLTATARDLVALTANVPPVQLRRRPADRGAWSAAMVMSHLADAELVYGMRLRLILTEARPLLAAFDQNAWAERFGGLDDPRDALNRWRVLRDANLRLLASVDDDEWDRTGVHVQRGEMTVADVAGHLVDHDRIHLDQIRRTLAEVGRLPLS
;
A
#
# COMPACT_ATOMS: atom_id res chain seq x y z
N MET A 1 -55.91 22.16 9.72
CA MET A 1 -54.61 21.70 9.21
C MET A 1 -54.30 20.37 9.86
N THR A 2 -54.42 19.27 9.12
CA THR A 2 -54.25 17.89 9.61
C THR A 2 -53.01 17.31 8.92
N ALA A 3 -52.08 16.77 9.70
CA ALA A 3 -50.81 16.23 9.20
C ALA A 3 -51.03 14.94 8.36
N PRO A 4 -50.17 14.67 7.36
CA PRO A 4 -50.30 13.47 6.53
C PRO A 4 -49.79 12.20 7.26
N PRO A 5 -50.29 11.01 6.89
CA PRO A 5 -49.89 9.75 7.53
C PRO A 5 -48.48 9.29 7.10
N THR A 6 -47.79 8.63 8.03
CA THR A 6 -46.46 8.03 7.85
C THR A 6 -46.52 6.75 7.00
N PRO A 7 -45.54 6.51 6.10
CA PRO A 7 -45.52 5.31 5.29
C PRO A 7 -45.10 4.07 6.09
N LYS A 8 -45.73 2.93 5.77
CA LYS A 8 -45.50 1.62 6.40
C LYS A 8 -44.21 0.99 5.85
N ALA A 9 -43.39 0.42 6.73
CA ALA A 9 -42.13 -0.25 6.36
C ALA A 9 -42.40 -1.53 5.52
N PRO A 10 -41.50 -1.88 4.57
CA PRO A 10 -41.66 -3.08 3.75
C PRO A 10 -41.32 -4.35 4.54
N ASP A 11 -42.07 -5.41 4.23
CA ASP A 11 -41.97 -6.75 4.81
C ASP A 11 -40.64 -7.42 4.44
N ARG A 12 -39.93 -7.97 5.43
CA ARG A 12 -38.66 -8.69 5.24
C ARG A 12 -38.89 -10.17 5.44
N THR A 13 -39.07 -10.91 4.35
CA THR A 13 -38.95 -12.36 4.37
C THR A 13 -37.47 -12.76 4.44
N PRO A 14 -37.08 -13.73 5.27
CA PRO A 14 -35.70 -14.18 5.36
C PRO A 14 -35.35 -15.12 4.19
N VAL A 15 -34.26 -14.82 3.48
CA VAL A 15 -33.67 -15.72 2.48
C VAL A 15 -32.81 -16.75 3.20
N THR A 16 -33.19 -18.02 3.11
CA THR A 16 -32.38 -19.16 3.55
C THR A 16 -31.39 -19.55 2.45
N THR A 17 -30.11 -19.65 2.79
CA THR A 17 -29.04 -20.20 1.93
C THR A 17 -28.73 -21.63 2.37
N PRO A 18 -28.51 -22.59 1.45
CA PRO A 18 -28.13 -23.94 1.84
C PRO A 18 -26.63 -24.05 2.12
N ALA A 19 -26.29 -24.75 3.21
CA ALA A 19 -24.93 -25.07 3.60
C ALA A 19 -24.33 -26.14 2.67
N THR A 20 -23.13 -25.90 2.15
CA THR A 20 -22.30 -26.93 1.50
C THR A 20 -21.19 -27.33 2.45
N SER A 21 -21.16 -28.61 2.79
CA SER A 21 -20.18 -29.27 3.65
C SER A 21 -18.82 -29.40 2.96
N VAL A 22 -17.76 -28.91 3.59
CA VAL A 22 -16.37 -29.18 3.18
C VAL A 22 -15.89 -30.45 3.88
N ASN A 23 -15.50 -31.45 3.10
CA ASN A 23 -14.90 -32.68 3.59
C ASN A 23 -13.38 -32.49 3.69
N ALA A 24 -12.82 -32.53 4.90
CA ALA A 24 -11.39 -32.42 5.15
C ALA A 24 -10.77 -33.82 5.23
N SER A 25 -9.84 -34.15 4.32
CA SER A 25 -8.98 -35.33 4.45
C SER A 25 -7.54 -34.90 4.73
N ARG A 26 -7.04 -35.31 5.89
CA ARG A 26 -5.65 -35.23 6.34
C ARG A 26 -4.84 -36.41 5.78
N ALA A 27 -3.61 -36.17 5.35
CA ALA A 27 -2.53 -37.15 5.41
C ALA A 27 -1.18 -36.43 5.64
N ALA A 28 -0.36 -37.01 6.50
CA ALA A 28 0.91 -36.49 7.01
C ALA A 28 2.12 -37.29 6.43
N PRO A 29 3.38 -37.10 6.86
CA PRO A 29 4.53 -36.88 5.97
C PRO A 29 5.42 -38.12 5.73
N GLY A 30 6.19 -38.11 4.65
CA GLY A 30 7.20 -39.12 4.33
C GLY A 30 8.55 -38.51 3.95
N LEU A 31 9.57 -38.88 4.73
CA LEU A 31 11.00 -38.59 4.56
C LEU A 31 11.61 -39.64 3.61
N ILE A 32 12.46 -39.25 2.65
CA ILE A 32 13.46 -40.15 2.04
C ILE A 32 14.77 -39.38 1.84
N GLU A 33 15.84 -39.88 2.46
CA GLU A 33 17.24 -39.51 2.28
C GLU A 33 17.82 -40.04 0.95
N GLY A 34 18.80 -39.32 0.40
CA GLY A 34 19.93 -39.93 -0.30
C GLY A 34 20.22 -39.43 -1.71
N ALA A 35 21.22 -38.55 -1.85
CA ALA A 35 22.46 -38.83 -2.60
C ALA A 35 23.18 -37.52 -2.98
N CYS A 36 24.36 -37.31 -2.40
CA CYS A 36 25.36 -36.38 -2.90
C CYS A 36 26.03 -36.97 -4.15
N LEU A 37 25.94 -36.29 -5.28
CA LEU A 37 26.90 -36.42 -6.38
C LEU A 37 27.33 -35.02 -6.80
N HIS A 38 28.62 -34.76 -6.66
CA HIS A 38 29.28 -33.54 -7.07
C HIS A 38 29.46 -33.59 -8.60
N ASP A 39 28.89 -32.64 -9.33
CA ASP A 39 29.36 -32.29 -10.67
C ASP A 39 29.74 -30.80 -10.69
N THR A 40 31.04 -30.56 -10.62
CA THR A 40 31.68 -29.25 -10.69
C THR A 40 31.82 -28.81 -12.15
N LYS A 41 30.77 -28.19 -12.68
CA LYS A 41 30.88 -27.34 -13.89
C LYS A 41 30.88 -25.86 -13.52
N ARG A 42 32.07 -25.42 -13.15
CA ARG A 42 32.77 -24.22 -13.63
C ARG A 42 31.89 -23.19 -14.38
N GLY A 43 31.47 -22.16 -13.66
CA GLY A 43 31.61 -20.77 -14.10
C GLY A 43 30.69 -20.28 -15.22
N GLU A 44 29.39 -20.25 -14.98
CA GLU A 44 28.54 -19.20 -15.53
C GLU A 44 28.19 -18.25 -14.40
N VAL A 45 28.62 -16.99 -14.56
CA VAL A 45 28.23 -15.92 -13.67
C VAL A 45 26.72 -15.73 -13.88
N THR A 46 25.89 -16.35 -13.04
CA THR A 46 24.45 -16.11 -13.01
C THR A 46 24.26 -14.63 -12.72
N ALA A 47 24.05 -13.84 -13.77
CA ALA A 47 23.44 -12.54 -13.62
C ALA A 47 22.11 -12.78 -12.91
N MET A 48 22.12 -12.51 -11.61
CA MET A 48 21.01 -12.47 -10.68
C MET A 48 19.74 -11.93 -11.37
N VAL A 49 18.90 -12.82 -11.89
CA VAL A 49 17.60 -12.45 -12.48
C VAL A 49 16.68 -12.10 -11.31
N ILE A 50 16.78 -10.87 -10.81
CA ILE A 50 15.81 -10.34 -9.84
C ILE A 50 14.47 -10.22 -10.58
N THR A 51 13.50 -11.07 -10.22
CA THR A 51 12.14 -11.04 -10.74
C THR A 51 11.46 -9.71 -10.42
N LEU A 52 10.49 -9.28 -11.24
CA LEU A 52 9.72 -8.04 -11.00
C LEU A 52 9.13 -7.95 -9.57
N PRO A 53 8.55 -9.03 -9.01
CA PRO A 53 8.06 -9.05 -7.62
C PRO A 53 9.13 -8.64 -6.61
N ARG A 54 10.31 -9.24 -6.70
CA ARG A 54 11.45 -8.94 -5.80
C ARG A 54 11.92 -7.50 -5.97
N ARG A 55 11.96 -6.98 -7.21
CA ARG A 55 12.33 -5.56 -7.45
C ARG A 55 11.36 -4.59 -6.79
N TYR A 56 10.06 -4.85 -6.82
CA TYR A 56 9.07 -3.99 -6.17
C TYR A 56 9.21 -4.06 -4.64
N ALA A 57 9.29 -5.26 -4.07
CA ALA A 57 9.48 -5.44 -2.64
C ALA A 57 10.76 -4.74 -2.12
N ASP A 58 11.87 -4.87 -2.84
CA ASP A 58 13.14 -4.23 -2.50
C ASP A 58 13.03 -2.70 -2.52
N ARG A 59 12.41 -2.13 -3.58
CA ARG A 59 12.21 -0.68 -3.69
C ARG A 59 11.28 -0.14 -2.61
N LEU A 60 10.17 -0.82 -2.33
CA LEU A 60 9.23 -0.44 -1.26
C LEU A 60 9.90 -0.53 0.12
N THR A 61 10.74 -1.54 0.35
CA THR A 61 11.52 -1.67 1.59
C THR A 61 12.54 -0.54 1.73
N ALA A 62 13.22 -0.18 0.63
CA ALA A 62 14.18 0.91 0.60
C ALA A 62 13.53 2.26 0.92
N THR A 63 12.39 2.59 0.30
CA THR A 63 11.67 3.85 0.61
C THR A 63 11.28 3.93 2.08
N ALA A 64 10.86 2.81 2.69
CA ALA A 64 10.54 2.76 4.11
C ALA A 64 11.73 3.17 5.00
N ARG A 65 12.90 2.63 4.69
CA ARG A 65 14.15 2.98 5.38
C ARG A 65 14.51 4.45 5.16
N ASP A 66 14.44 4.92 3.93
CA ASP A 66 14.83 6.28 3.57
C ASP A 66 13.92 7.34 4.19
N LEU A 67 12.60 7.10 4.24
CA LEU A 67 11.66 8.02 4.87
C LEU A 67 11.90 8.14 6.38
N VAL A 68 12.16 7.01 7.04
CA VAL A 68 12.51 6.99 8.47
C VAL A 68 13.80 7.78 8.70
N ALA A 69 14.85 7.51 7.92
CA ALA A 69 16.13 8.20 8.05
C ALA A 69 16.01 9.71 7.79
N LEU A 70 15.29 10.10 6.74
CA LEU A 70 15.08 11.50 6.34
C LEU A 70 14.37 12.31 7.42
N THR A 71 13.48 11.68 8.19
CA THR A 71 12.64 12.39 9.16
C THR A 71 13.10 12.20 10.60
N ALA A 72 14.00 11.27 10.92
CA ALA A 72 14.33 10.85 12.29
C ALA A 72 14.66 11.99 13.25
N ASN A 73 15.51 12.93 12.81
CA ASN A 73 16.03 14.02 13.65
C ASN A 73 15.38 15.38 13.35
N VAL A 74 14.25 15.40 12.64
CA VAL A 74 13.53 16.64 12.31
C VAL A 74 12.54 16.97 13.44
N PRO A 75 12.60 18.16 14.06
CA PRO A 75 11.63 18.62 15.04
C PRO A 75 10.20 18.63 14.47
N PRO A 76 9.17 18.27 15.26
CA PRO A 76 7.77 18.29 14.81
C PRO A 76 7.32 19.64 14.23
N VAL A 77 7.81 20.75 14.77
CA VAL A 77 7.51 22.11 14.26
C VAL A 77 7.97 22.29 12.81
N GLN A 78 9.14 21.74 12.44
CA GLN A 78 9.63 21.79 11.05
C GLN A 78 8.84 20.84 10.16
N LEU A 79 8.50 19.63 10.65
CA LEU A 79 7.67 18.68 9.89
C LEU A 79 6.29 19.28 9.55
N ARG A 80 5.71 20.07 10.44
CA ARG A 80 4.39 20.69 10.25
C ARG A 80 4.43 21.97 9.42
N ARG A 81 5.60 22.58 9.23
CA ARG A 81 5.73 23.81 8.46
C ARG A 81 5.49 23.54 6.97
N ARG A 82 4.56 24.29 6.38
CA ARG A 82 4.33 24.28 4.92
C ARG A 82 5.41 25.13 4.23
N PRO A 83 5.82 24.77 3.00
CA PRO A 83 6.69 25.61 2.18
C PRO A 83 5.96 26.88 1.72
N ALA A 84 6.67 27.81 1.09
CA ALA A 84 6.16 29.11 0.67
C ALA A 84 5.07 29.03 -0.41
N ASP A 85 5.09 27.97 -1.22
CA ASP A 85 4.06 27.74 -2.24
C ASP A 85 2.68 27.54 -1.61
N ARG A 86 1.71 28.31 -2.10
CA ARG A 86 0.36 28.37 -1.54
C ARG A 86 -0.41 27.12 -1.93
N GLY A 87 -0.65 26.25 -0.96
CA GLY A 87 -1.38 24.99 -1.16
C GLY A 87 -0.48 23.76 -1.16
N ALA A 88 0.84 23.95 -1.13
CA ALA A 88 1.78 22.86 -0.97
C ALA A 88 1.69 22.23 0.44
N TRP A 89 1.87 20.91 0.49
CA TRP A 89 1.81 20.14 1.72
C TRP A 89 3.09 20.27 2.55
N SER A 90 2.94 20.26 3.87
CA SER A 90 4.07 20.08 4.79
C SER A 90 4.57 18.64 4.75
N ALA A 91 5.76 18.37 5.29
CA ALA A 91 6.28 17.01 5.39
C ALA A 91 5.35 16.10 6.21
N ALA A 92 4.76 16.62 7.30
CA ALA A 92 3.78 15.92 8.12
C ALA A 92 2.55 15.48 7.32
N MET A 93 2.00 16.37 6.48
CA MET A 93 0.87 16.04 5.62
C MET A 93 1.22 14.97 4.60
N VAL A 94 2.42 15.06 3.99
CA VAL A 94 2.90 14.03 3.05
C VAL A 94 3.06 12.68 3.76
N MET A 95 3.57 12.66 5.00
CA MET A 95 3.69 11.43 5.80
C MET A 95 2.32 10.79 6.08
N SER A 96 1.30 11.59 6.44
CA SER A 96 -0.07 11.08 6.59
C SER A 96 -0.64 10.57 5.27
N HIS A 97 -0.43 11.30 4.18
CA HIS A 97 -0.89 10.90 2.84
C HIS A 97 -0.24 9.59 2.37
N LEU A 98 1.04 9.35 2.68
CA LEU A 98 1.69 8.07 2.41
C LEU A 98 0.99 6.92 3.14
N ALA A 99 0.61 7.11 4.41
CA ALA A 99 -0.16 6.14 5.18
C ALA A 99 -1.54 5.87 4.57
N ASP A 100 -2.22 6.91 4.12
CA ASP A 100 -3.54 6.81 3.48
C ASP A 100 -3.46 6.13 2.11
N ALA A 101 -2.42 6.43 1.34
CA ALA A 101 -2.14 5.75 0.08
C ALA A 101 -1.87 4.25 0.32
N GLU A 102 -1.03 3.88 1.30
CA GLU A 102 -0.77 2.48 1.62
C GLU A 102 -2.04 1.67 1.93
N LEU A 103 -2.98 2.27 2.66
CA LEU A 103 -4.27 1.65 2.91
C LEU A 103 -5.03 1.36 1.60
N VAL A 104 -5.10 2.35 0.71
CA VAL A 104 -5.82 2.22 -0.57
C VAL A 104 -5.14 1.23 -1.51
N TYR A 105 -3.82 1.29 -1.67
CA TYR A 105 -3.08 0.35 -2.51
C TYR A 105 -3.15 -1.08 -1.96
N GLY A 106 -3.00 -1.25 -0.64
CA GLY A 106 -3.16 -2.54 0.02
C GLY A 106 -4.55 -3.15 -0.15
N MET A 107 -5.60 -2.33 -0.12
CA MET A 107 -6.97 -2.76 -0.40
C MET A 107 -7.13 -3.21 -1.86
N ARG A 108 -6.62 -2.43 -2.84
CA ARG A 108 -6.69 -2.79 -4.26
C ARG A 108 -5.99 -4.11 -4.57
N LEU A 109 -4.80 -4.32 -4.01
CA LEU A 109 -4.06 -5.57 -4.17
C LEU A 109 -4.91 -6.77 -3.70
N ARG A 110 -5.51 -6.66 -2.52
CA ARG A 110 -6.39 -7.72 -1.98
C ARG A 110 -7.59 -7.98 -2.89
N LEU A 111 -8.27 -6.94 -3.36
CA LEU A 111 -9.40 -7.10 -4.28
C LEU A 111 -8.98 -7.82 -5.57
N ILE A 112 -7.90 -7.41 -6.22
CA ILE A 112 -7.43 -8.03 -7.48
C ILE A 112 -7.07 -9.51 -7.26
N LEU A 113 -6.44 -9.84 -6.13
CA LEU A 113 -6.04 -11.21 -5.79
C LEU A 113 -7.25 -12.09 -5.46
N THR A 114 -8.33 -11.55 -4.88
CA THR A 114 -9.47 -12.36 -4.42
C THR A 114 -10.71 -12.31 -5.31
N GLU A 115 -10.81 -11.35 -6.24
CA GLU A 115 -11.99 -11.14 -7.07
C GLU A 115 -11.66 -11.21 -8.56
N ALA A 116 -12.66 -11.55 -9.37
CA ALA A 116 -12.54 -11.53 -10.82
C ALA A 116 -12.79 -10.11 -11.35
N ARG A 117 -11.73 -9.43 -11.80
CA ARG A 117 -11.79 -8.10 -12.43
C ARG A 117 -12.57 -7.06 -11.59
N PRO A 118 -12.19 -6.81 -10.32
CA PRO A 118 -12.91 -5.88 -9.46
C PRO A 118 -12.81 -4.43 -9.95
N LEU A 119 -13.81 -3.61 -9.62
CA LEU A 119 -13.76 -2.17 -9.82
C LEU A 119 -12.91 -1.52 -8.71
N LEU A 120 -11.89 -0.75 -9.09
CA LEU A 120 -10.98 -0.08 -8.16
C LEU A 120 -11.34 1.40 -8.07
N ALA A 121 -11.82 1.82 -6.90
CA ALA A 121 -12.21 3.20 -6.66
C ALA A 121 -10.97 4.14 -6.65
N ALA A 122 -11.16 5.36 -7.17
CA ALA A 122 -10.24 6.47 -6.96
C ALA A 122 -10.56 7.16 -5.62
N PHE A 123 -9.60 7.92 -5.10
CA PHE A 123 -9.82 8.80 -3.95
C PHE A 123 -9.24 10.19 -4.25
N ASP A 124 -9.86 11.22 -3.69
CA ASP A 124 -9.34 12.59 -3.79
C ASP A 124 -8.25 12.80 -2.73
N GLN A 125 -7.00 12.62 -3.16
CA GLN A 125 -5.84 12.79 -2.30
C GLN A 125 -5.72 14.21 -1.71
N ASN A 126 -6.18 15.23 -2.43
CA ASN A 126 -6.09 16.61 -1.95
C ASN A 126 -7.11 16.87 -0.85
N ALA A 127 -8.34 16.39 -1.04
CA ALA A 127 -9.36 16.46 -0.01
C ALA A 127 -8.95 15.68 1.25
N TRP A 128 -8.32 14.51 1.08
CA TRP A 128 -7.84 13.70 2.20
C TRP A 128 -6.66 14.37 2.91
N ALA A 129 -5.65 14.85 2.19
CA ALA A 129 -4.52 15.55 2.81
C ALA A 129 -4.96 16.81 3.57
N GLU A 130 -5.91 17.59 3.02
CA GLU A 130 -6.41 18.78 3.70
C GLU A 130 -7.25 18.45 4.94
N ARG A 131 -8.07 17.40 4.88
CA ARG A 131 -8.94 17.01 6.00
C ARG A 131 -8.23 16.21 7.08
N PHE A 132 -7.35 15.29 6.68
CA PHE A 132 -6.77 14.25 7.53
C PHE A 132 -5.27 14.44 7.77
N GLY A 133 -4.57 15.20 6.92
CA GLY A 133 -3.11 15.32 6.97
C GLY A 133 -2.54 16.00 8.22
N GLY A 134 -3.40 16.55 9.09
CA GLY A 134 -3.03 17.10 10.39
C GLY A 134 -3.60 16.37 11.60
N LEU A 135 -4.31 15.24 11.42
CA LEU A 135 -4.96 14.52 12.53
C LEU A 135 -3.95 13.87 13.47
N ASP A 136 -2.93 13.23 12.91
CA ASP A 136 -1.93 12.48 13.67
C ASP A 136 -0.74 13.37 14.08
N ASP A 137 -0.02 12.95 15.11
CA ASP A 137 1.38 13.35 15.22
C ASP A 137 2.16 12.81 14.01
N PRO A 138 3.13 13.56 13.42
CA PRO A 138 3.91 13.07 12.29
C PRO A 138 4.57 11.71 12.56
N ARG A 139 4.96 11.42 13.81
CA ARG A 139 5.54 10.12 14.18
C ARG A 139 4.51 9.01 14.18
N ASP A 140 3.28 9.29 14.59
CA ASP A 140 2.18 8.34 14.53
C ASP A 140 1.76 8.05 13.09
N ALA A 141 1.70 9.07 12.23
CA ALA A 141 1.48 8.90 10.78
C ALA A 141 2.56 8.00 10.14
N LEU A 142 3.83 8.21 10.50
CA LEU A 142 4.94 7.36 10.04
C LEU A 142 4.81 5.93 10.54
N ASN A 143 4.43 5.74 11.81
CA ASN A 143 4.21 4.41 12.37
C ASN A 143 3.06 3.68 11.68
N ARG A 144 1.93 4.37 11.45
CA ARG A 144 0.78 3.84 10.72
C ARG A 144 1.18 3.41 9.31
N TRP A 145 1.93 4.25 8.59
CA TRP A 145 2.47 3.90 7.28
C TRP A 145 3.36 2.65 7.33
N ARG A 146 4.30 2.57 8.29
CA ARG A 146 5.21 1.43 8.43
C ARG A 146 4.48 0.12 8.68
N VAL A 147 3.46 0.12 9.54
CA VAL A 147 2.65 -1.08 9.82
C VAL A 147 1.91 -1.54 8.57
N LEU A 148 1.29 -0.60 7.83
CA LEU A 148 0.60 -0.92 6.57
C LEU A 148 1.59 -1.43 5.50
N ARG A 149 2.75 -0.78 5.36
CA ARG A 149 3.81 -1.18 4.44
C ARG A 149 4.31 -2.59 4.73
N ASP A 150 4.58 -2.92 5.98
CA ASP A 150 5.02 -4.27 6.36
C ASP A 150 3.95 -5.33 6.04
N ALA A 151 2.68 -5.03 6.33
CA ALA A 151 1.57 -5.91 5.97
C ALA A 151 1.44 -6.11 4.45
N ASN A 152 1.64 -5.05 3.66
CA ASN A 152 1.55 -5.10 2.20
C ASN A 152 2.78 -5.75 1.56
N LEU A 153 3.98 -5.61 2.14
CA LEU A 153 5.17 -6.35 1.70
C LEU A 153 5.01 -7.86 1.90
N ARG A 154 4.43 -8.30 3.03
CA ARG A 154 4.11 -9.71 3.26
C ARG A 154 3.07 -10.23 2.27
N LEU A 155 2.06 -9.41 1.92
CA LEU A 155 1.10 -9.74 0.87
C LEU A 155 1.81 -9.93 -0.48
N LEU A 156 2.64 -8.97 -0.90
CA LEU A 156 3.35 -9.06 -2.18
C LEU A 156 4.32 -10.24 -2.24
N ALA A 157 4.91 -10.62 -1.11
CA ALA A 157 5.78 -11.79 -0.99
C ALA A 157 5.01 -13.13 -1.08
N SER A 158 3.68 -13.12 -0.93
CA SER A 158 2.84 -14.32 -1.05
C SER A 158 2.15 -14.47 -2.40
N VAL A 159 2.36 -13.53 -3.35
CA VAL A 159 1.74 -13.56 -4.68
C VAL A 159 2.53 -14.51 -5.57
N ASP A 160 1.84 -15.52 -6.12
CA ASP A 160 2.44 -16.47 -7.06
C ASP A 160 2.76 -15.80 -8.41
N ASP A 161 3.70 -16.36 -9.18
CA ASP A 161 4.24 -15.71 -10.38
C ASP A 161 3.16 -15.38 -11.43
N ASP A 162 2.12 -16.21 -11.59
CA ASP A 162 1.00 -16.00 -12.51
C ASP A 162 -0.07 -15.03 -11.98
N GLU A 163 -0.13 -14.84 -10.65
CA GLU A 163 -1.08 -13.90 -10.03
C GLU A 163 -0.71 -12.43 -10.26
N TRP A 164 0.55 -12.15 -10.62
CA TRP A 164 1.01 -10.79 -10.92
C TRP A 164 0.29 -10.14 -12.10
N ASP A 165 -0.21 -10.96 -13.03
CA ASP A 165 -0.97 -10.53 -14.21
C ASP A 165 -2.48 -10.46 -13.96
N ARG A 166 -2.97 -10.79 -12.75
CA ARG A 166 -4.38 -10.61 -12.40
C ARG A 166 -4.77 -9.14 -12.47
N THR A 167 -5.97 -8.87 -12.98
CA THR A 167 -6.43 -7.51 -13.31
C THR A 167 -7.61 -7.05 -12.47
N GLY A 168 -7.66 -5.74 -12.21
CA GLY A 168 -8.84 -4.99 -11.82
C GLY A 168 -9.02 -3.78 -12.74
N VAL A 169 -10.15 -3.08 -12.62
CA VAL A 169 -10.48 -1.91 -13.45
C VAL A 169 -10.55 -0.66 -12.58
N HIS A 170 -9.54 0.21 -12.66
CA HIS A 170 -9.54 1.49 -11.96
C HIS A 170 -10.38 2.52 -12.70
N VAL A 171 -11.31 3.16 -11.97
CA VAL A 171 -12.33 4.07 -12.51
C VAL A 171 -11.77 5.23 -13.36
N GLN A 172 -10.51 5.62 -13.14
CA GLN A 172 -9.84 6.69 -13.91
C GLN A 172 -8.67 6.18 -14.79
N ARG A 173 -8.11 5.01 -14.50
CA ARG A 173 -6.86 4.53 -15.14
C ARG A 173 -7.09 3.35 -16.08
N GLY A 174 -8.31 2.80 -16.09
CA GLY A 174 -8.61 1.59 -16.86
C GLY A 174 -8.09 0.34 -16.16
N GLU A 175 -7.78 -0.67 -16.95
CA GLU A 175 -7.27 -1.95 -16.46
C GLU A 175 -5.91 -1.76 -15.77
N MET A 176 -5.73 -2.42 -14.63
CA MET A 176 -4.49 -2.44 -13.87
C MET A 176 -4.23 -3.85 -13.35
N THR A 177 -3.01 -4.35 -13.55
CA THR A 177 -2.54 -5.61 -12.98
C THR A 177 -2.07 -5.45 -11.53
N VAL A 178 -1.82 -6.55 -10.81
CA VAL A 178 -1.11 -6.52 -9.51
C VAL A 178 0.27 -5.86 -9.68
N ALA A 179 0.98 -6.18 -10.77
CA ALA A 179 2.26 -5.56 -11.10
C ALA A 179 2.17 -4.04 -11.29
N ASP A 180 1.14 -3.55 -11.97
CA ASP A 180 0.90 -2.12 -12.15
C ASP A 180 0.64 -1.44 -10.83
N VAL A 181 -0.22 -2.01 -9.97
CA VAL A 181 -0.55 -1.44 -8.66
C VAL A 181 0.70 -1.33 -7.78
N ALA A 182 1.55 -2.37 -7.75
CA ALA A 182 2.81 -2.36 -7.01
C ALA A 182 3.82 -1.36 -7.59
N GLY A 183 3.97 -1.31 -8.92
CA GLY A 183 4.84 -0.35 -9.60
C GLY A 183 4.42 1.09 -9.37
N HIS A 184 3.11 1.38 -9.43
CA HIS A 184 2.56 2.69 -9.12
C HIS A 184 2.83 3.12 -7.68
N LEU A 185 2.72 2.21 -6.71
CA LEU A 185 3.05 2.51 -5.32
C LEU A 185 4.53 2.84 -5.15
N VAL A 186 5.42 2.12 -5.83
CA VAL A 186 6.86 2.41 -5.84
C VAL A 186 7.18 3.80 -6.40
N ASP A 187 6.54 4.19 -7.50
CA ASP A 187 6.78 5.51 -8.10
C ASP A 187 6.15 6.64 -7.27
N HIS A 188 4.98 6.40 -6.67
CA HIS A 188 4.32 7.30 -5.73
C HIS A 188 5.21 7.60 -4.52
N ASP A 189 5.76 6.55 -3.90
CA ASP A 189 6.73 6.62 -2.82
C ASP A 189 7.91 7.54 -3.16
N ARG A 190 8.53 7.34 -4.32
CA ARG A 190 9.67 8.14 -4.77
C ARG A 190 9.32 9.62 -4.90
N ILE A 191 8.18 9.92 -5.53
CA ILE A 191 7.71 11.29 -5.74
C ILE A 191 7.53 12.01 -4.40
N HIS A 192 6.91 11.35 -3.42
CA HIS A 192 6.64 11.95 -2.12
C HIS A 192 7.87 12.00 -1.22
N LEU A 193 8.80 11.05 -1.33
CA LEU A 193 10.09 11.15 -0.65
C LEU A 193 10.88 12.37 -1.14
N ASP A 194 10.89 12.61 -2.45
CA ASP A 194 11.52 13.81 -3.02
C ASP A 194 10.78 15.10 -2.62
N GLN A 195 9.45 15.05 -2.50
CA GLN A 195 8.67 16.17 -1.97
C GLN A 195 9.08 16.52 -0.54
N ILE A 196 9.17 15.52 0.36
CA ILE A 196 9.60 15.74 1.74
C ILE A 196 11.01 16.32 1.78
N ARG A 197 11.96 15.80 0.99
CA ARG A 197 13.32 16.34 0.90
C ARG A 197 13.32 17.82 0.54
N ARG A 198 12.58 18.20 -0.52
CA ARG A 198 12.49 19.60 -0.96
C ARG A 198 11.85 20.49 0.11
N THR A 199 10.73 20.06 0.69
CA THR A 199 10.03 20.81 1.74
C THR A 199 10.96 21.06 2.93
N LEU A 200 11.64 20.02 3.43
CA LEU A 200 12.56 20.15 4.57
C LEU A 200 13.76 21.06 4.27
N ALA A 201 14.34 20.96 3.07
CA ALA A 201 15.44 21.82 2.65
C ALA A 201 15.03 23.31 2.57
N GLU A 202 13.78 23.59 2.20
CA GLU A 202 13.23 24.93 2.16
C GLU A 202 12.93 25.46 3.56
N VAL A 203 12.15 24.73 4.35
CA VAL A 203 11.71 25.21 5.67
C VAL A 203 12.84 25.27 6.70
N GLY A 204 13.91 24.49 6.50
CA GLY A 204 15.12 24.54 7.32
C GLY A 204 15.99 25.77 7.06
N ARG A 205 15.86 26.44 5.91
CA ARG A 205 16.53 27.72 5.62
C ARG A 205 15.80 28.92 6.22
N LEU A 206 14.53 28.74 6.57
CA LEU A 206 13.72 29.79 7.14
C LEU A 206 13.91 29.83 8.67
N PRO A 207 14.12 31.00 9.30
CA PRO A 207 14.30 31.08 10.74
C PRO A 207 13.12 30.46 11.50
N LEU A 208 13.42 29.82 12.64
CA LEU A 208 12.43 29.39 13.62
C LEU A 208 12.00 30.66 14.38
N SER A 209 10.82 31.17 14.06
CA SER A 209 10.19 32.31 14.74
C SER A 209 9.64 31.91 16.10
#